data_AF-A0A349CWZ8-F1
#
_entry.id   AF-A0A349CWZ8-F1
#
_cell.length_a   1.000
_cell.length_b   1.000
_cell.length_c   1.000
_cell.angle_alpha   90.00
_cell.angle_beta   90.00
_cell.angle_gamma   90.00
#
_symmetry.space_group_name_H-M   'P 1'
#
loop_
_entity.id
_entity.type
_entity.pdbx_description
1 polymer ?
#
loop_
_entity_poly.entity_id
_entity_poly.type
_entity_poly.pdbx_seq_one_letter_code
_entity_poly.pdbx_strand_id
1 'polypeptide(L)'
;MNDESSAVIPASGTQYTITAGDYEATIASVGATLRSLTYRGRDLVVPFEPDIVRPFFRGATLAPWPNRIVDGRYVFGGHSYEVALTEPGRGQALHGLASWLDFAPVETAESWVTLGATIEPQQGYPWRIRVETTFAIGADGL
;
A
#
# COMPACT_ATOMS: atom_id res chain seq x y z
N MET A 1 -20.39 10.37 31.08
CA MET A 1 -19.22 9.49 30.94
C MET A 1 -19.39 8.81 29.59
N ASN A 2 -18.79 9.39 28.54
CA ASN A 2 -18.84 8.81 27.21
C ASN A 2 -17.68 7.83 27.10
N ASP A 3 -18.01 6.57 26.99
CA ASP A 3 -17.07 5.50 26.63
C ASP A 3 -16.88 5.55 25.11
N GLU A 4 -16.08 6.52 24.65
CA GLU A 4 -15.47 6.40 23.32
C GLU A 4 -14.30 5.43 23.45
N SER A 5 -14.60 4.15 23.28
CA SER A 5 -13.61 3.17 22.86
C SER A 5 -12.95 3.75 21.60
N SER A 6 -11.78 4.37 21.75
CA SER A 6 -10.93 4.70 20.60
C SER A 6 -10.63 3.36 19.94
N ALA A 7 -11.27 3.09 18.79
CA ALA A 7 -11.02 1.88 18.05
C ALA A 7 -9.51 1.80 17.81
N VAL A 8 -8.87 0.75 18.34
CA VAL A 8 -7.44 0.55 18.18
C VAL A 8 -7.20 0.40 16.68
N ILE A 9 -6.41 1.31 16.11
CA ILE A 9 -6.05 1.25 14.69
C ILE A 9 -5.20 -0.01 14.49
N PRO A 10 -5.58 -0.92 13.58
CA PRO A 10 -4.80 -2.12 13.35
C PRO A 10 -3.37 -1.84 12.90
N ALA A 11 -2.47 -2.80 13.06
CA ALA A 11 -1.07 -2.66 12.62
C ALA A 11 -0.92 -2.40 11.11
N SER A 12 -1.89 -2.84 10.30
CA SER A 12 -1.98 -2.55 8.86
C SER A 12 -2.71 -1.25 8.51
N GLY A 13 -3.14 -0.48 9.52
CA GLY A 13 -3.86 0.78 9.37
C GLY A 13 -5.39 0.63 9.29
N THR A 14 -6.06 1.68 8.83
CA THR A 14 -7.52 1.68 8.63
C THR A 14 -7.92 0.66 7.56
N GLN A 15 -9.04 -0.04 7.78
CA GLN A 15 -9.54 -1.08 6.88
C GLN A 15 -10.73 -0.54 6.07
N TYR A 16 -10.70 -0.75 4.76
CA TYR A 16 -11.76 -0.39 3.81
C TYR A 16 -12.26 -1.64 3.13
N THR A 17 -13.49 -2.05 3.43
CA THR A 17 -14.13 -3.18 2.75
C THR A 17 -15.00 -2.67 1.61
N ILE A 18 -14.82 -3.26 0.43
CA ILE A 18 -15.63 -3.00 -0.76
C ILE A 18 -16.30 -4.30 -1.24
N THR A 19 -17.51 -4.19 -1.76
CA THR A 19 -18.33 -5.35 -2.17
C THR A 19 -18.99 -5.13 -3.53
N ALA A 20 -19.10 -6.19 -4.31
CA ALA A 20 -19.96 -6.22 -5.51
C ALA A 20 -20.43 -7.65 -5.80
N GLY A 21 -21.73 -7.90 -5.68
CA GLY A 21 -22.29 -9.24 -5.84
C GLY A 21 -21.67 -10.24 -4.86
N ASP A 22 -21.07 -11.30 -5.37
CA ASP A 22 -20.43 -12.36 -4.57
C ASP A 22 -18.96 -12.04 -4.21
N TYR A 23 -18.45 -10.88 -4.62
CA TYR A 23 -17.08 -10.45 -4.32
C TYR A 23 -17.02 -9.54 -3.10
N GLU A 24 -15.97 -9.73 -2.29
CA GLU A 24 -15.59 -8.85 -1.18
C GLU A 24 -14.07 -8.67 -1.16
N ALA A 25 -13.60 -7.43 -1.00
CA ALA A 25 -12.18 -7.12 -0.82
C ALA A 25 -11.98 -6.19 0.38
N THR A 26 -10.90 -6.42 1.15
CA THR A 26 -10.47 -5.48 2.20
C THR A 26 -9.14 -4.87 1.83
N ILE A 27 -9.10 -3.53 1.81
CA ILE A 27 -7.92 -2.72 1.58
C ILE A 27 -7.48 -2.12 2.92
N ALA A 28 -6.22 -2.28 3.28
CA ALA A 28 -5.61 -1.66 4.46
C ALA A 28 -4.88 -0.36 4.06
N SER A 29 -4.97 0.68 4.89
CA SER A 29 -4.44 2.01 4.57
C SER A 29 -2.91 2.05 4.45
N VAL A 30 -2.19 1.26 5.26
CA VAL A 30 -0.72 1.20 5.18
C VAL A 30 -0.30 0.56 3.86
N GLY A 31 0.36 1.36 3.02
CA GLY A 31 0.79 1.00 1.68
C GLY A 31 -0.34 0.79 0.68
N ALA A 32 -1.57 1.26 0.98
CA ALA A 32 -2.78 1.00 0.19
C ALA A 32 -2.83 -0.48 -0.24
N THR A 33 -2.93 -1.37 0.75
CA THR A 33 -2.67 -2.80 0.56
C THR A 33 -3.96 -3.58 0.35
N LEU A 34 -4.07 -4.35 -0.74
CA LEU A 34 -5.11 -5.39 -0.86
C LEU A 34 -4.82 -6.53 0.14
N ARG A 35 -5.52 -6.52 1.29
CA ARG A 35 -5.32 -7.48 2.39
C ARG A 35 -6.06 -8.79 2.16
N SER A 36 -7.27 -8.73 1.62
CA SER A 36 -8.08 -9.89 1.25
C SER A 36 -8.89 -9.60 0.00
N LEU A 37 -9.18 -10.65 -0.76
CA LEU A 37 -10.10 -10.66 -1.88
C LEU A 37 -10.75 -12.04 -1.93
N THR A 38 -12.07 -12.08 -1.85
CA THR A 38 -12.84 -13.31 -1.87
C THR A 38 -13.91 -13.29 -2.96
N TYR A 39 -14.26 -14.47 -3.46
CA TYR A 39 -15.45 -14.70 -4.28
C TYR A 39 -16.23 -15.87 -3.68
N ARG A 40 -17.49 -15.64 -3.29
CA ARG A 40 -18.33 -16.63 -2.57
C ARG A 40 -17.63 -17.20 -1.33
N GLY A 41 -16.95 -16.33 -0.58
CA GLY A 41 -16.22 -16.67 0.64
C GLY A 41 -14.93 -17.48 0.42
N ARG A 42 -14.50 -17.71 -0.84
CA ARG A 42 -13.20 -18.33 -1.14
C ARG A 42 -12.15 -17.27 -1.41
N ASP A 43 -11.01 -17.37 -0.73
CA ASP A 43 -9.84 -16.53 -0.97
C ASP A 43 -9.31 -16.66 -2.41
N LEU A 44 -9.14 -15.51 -3.08
CA LEU A 44 -8.51 -15.38 -4.40
C LEU A 44 -7.06 -14.89 -4.32
N VAL A 45 -6.69 -14.29 -3.19
CA VAL A 45 -5.31 -13.91 -2.82
C VAL A 45 -4.97 -14.52 -1.47
N VAL A 46 -3.69 -14.58 -1.10
CA VAL A 46 -3.30 -15.06 0.24
C VAL A 46 -3.56 -13.93 1.25
N PRO A 47 -4.53 -14.07 2.18
CA PRO A 47 -4.84 -13.01 3.12
C PRO A 47 -3.77 -12.88 4.21
N PHE A 48 -3.88 -11.81 5.00
CA PHE A 48 -3.15 -11.65 6.26
C PHE A 48 -4.00 -10.90 7.31
N GLU A 49 -3.74 -11.14 8.59
CA GLU A 49 -4.48 -10.55 9.70
C GLU A 49 -4.25 -9.02 9.81
N PRO A 50 -5.25 -8.23 10.24
CA PRO A 50 -5.13 -6.78 10.23
C PRO A 50 -4.11 -6.24 11.26
N ASP A 51 -3.87 -6.99 12.35
CA ASP A 51 -3.01 -6.62 13.47
C ASP A 51 -1.58 -7.15 13.40
N ILE A 52 -1.15 -7.62 12.23
CA ILE A 52 0.25 -7.99 12.00
C ILE A 52 0.94 -7.02 11.04
N VAL A 53 2.26 -6.91 11.16
CA VAL A 53 3.06 -6.29 10.11
C VAL A 53 2.87 -7.09 8.83
N ARG A 54 2.45 -6.41 7.76
CA ARG A 54 2.20 -7.03 6.44
C ARG A 54 3.34 -7.99 6.08
N PRO A 55 3.04 -9.27 5.75
CA PRO A 55 4.06 -10.21 5.33
C PRO A 55 4.69 -9.78 4.00
N PHE A 56 5.97 -9.39 4.03
CA PHE A 56 6.70 -8.86 2.88
C PHE A 56 5.96 -7.65 2.25
N PHE A 57 5.59 -7.76 0.98
CA PHE A 57 4.93 -6.70 0.21
C PHE A 57 3.60 -7.20 -0.40
N ARG A 58 2.97 -8.21 0.23
CA ARG A 58 1.71 -8.80 -0.26
C ARG A 58 0.65 -7.73 -0.47
N GLY A 59 0.20 -7.57 -1.71
CA GLY A 59 -0.89 -6.66 -2.08
C GLY A 59 -0.58 -5.17 -1.94
N ALA A 60 0.65 -4.77 -1.62
CA ALA A 60 0.99 -3.37 -1.36
C ALA A 60 1.20 -2.57 -2.65
N THR A 61 0.84 -1.29 -2.63
CA THR A 61 1.24 -0.33 -3.67
C THR A 61 2.75 -0.09 -3.60
N LEU A 62 3.42 -0.26 -4.73
CA LEU A 62 4.88 -0.12 -4.88
C LEU A 62 5.19 1.11 -5.74
N ALA A 63 5.59 2.19 -5.09
CA ALA A 63 5.94 3.44 -5.75
C ALA A 63 7.07 4.14 -5.00
N PRO A 64 7.97 4.88 -5.67
CA PRO A 64 7.94 5.18 -7.10
C PRO A 64 8.59 4.13 -7.99
N TRP A 65 9.16 3.05 -7.43
CA TRP A 65 9.69 1.94 -8.21
C TRP A 65 9.25 0.59 -7.64
N PRO A 66 8.91 -0.38 -8.50
CA PRO A 66 8.85 -1.78 -8.11
C PRO A 66 10.27 -2.38 -8.10
N ASN A 67 10.38 -3.56 -7.53
CA ASN A 67 11.62 -4.32 -7.39
C ASN A 67 12.81 -3.48 -6.89
N ARG A 68 14.02 -3.70 -7.40
CA ARG A 68 15.28 -3.23 -6.80
C ARG A 68 15.94 -2.11 -7.58
N ILE A 69 16.53 -1.17 -6.84
CA ILE A 69 17.64 -0.35 -7.32
C ILE A 69 18.93 -0.94 -6.76
N VAL A 70 19.81 -1.36 -7.67
CA VAL A 70 21.11 -1.97 -7.34
C VAL A 70 22.02 -0.95 -6.68
N ASP A 71 22.59 -1.34 -5.55
CA ASP A 71 23.44 -0.50 -4.70
C ASP A 71 22.77 0.80 -4.24
N GLY A 72 21.43 0.88 -4.34
CA GLY A 72 20.67 2.10 -4.10
C GLY A 72 20.98 3.23 -5.09
N ARG A 73 21.75 2.97 -6.15
CA ARG A 73 22.29 4.00 -7.05
C ARG A 73 21.57 4.04 -8.38
N TYR A 74 21.26 5.24 -8.84
CA TYR A 74 20.67 5.46 -10.15
C TYR A 74 21.05 6.84 -10.71
N VAL A 75 20.88 7.01 -12.02
CA VAL A 75 21.11 8.28 -12.71
C VAL A 75 19.79 8.75 -13.32
N PHE A 76 19.45 10.01 -13.09
CA PHE A 76 18.28 10.64 -13.71
C PHE A 76 18.60 12.09 -14.06
N GLY A 77 18.23 12.51 -15.28
CA GLY A 77 18.51 13.88 -15.75
C GLY A 77 19.99 14.27 -15.73
N GLY A 78 20.91 13.30 -15.88
CA GLY A 78 22.35 13.53 -15.81
C GLY A 78 22.92 13.63 -14.39
N HIS A 79 22.10 13.51 -13.35
CA HIS A 79 22.54 13.53 -11.95
C HIS A 79 22.53 12.12 -11.35
N SER A 80 23.55 11.81 -10.55
CA SER A 80 23.62 10.57 -9.78
C SER A 80 22.93 10.74 -8.43
N TYR A 81 22.15 9.74 -8.02
CA TYR A 81 21.42 9.70 -6.77
C TYR A 81 21.67 8.37 -6.06
N GLU A 82 21.59 8.40 -4.72
CA GLU A 82 21.73 7.22 -3.87
C GLU A 82 20.60 7.20 -2.82
N VAL A 83 19.70 6.21 -2.91
CA VAL A 83 18.62 5.98 -1.95
C VAL A 83 19.03 5.02 -0.83
N ALA A 84 18.34 5.10 0.30
CA ALA A 84 18.55 4.20 1.42
C ALA A 84 18.33 2.73 1.03
N LEU A 85 19.20 1.85 1.52
CA LEU A 85 19.09 0.41 1.32
C LEU A 85 18.05 -0.18 2.27
N THR A 86 16.99 -0.75 1.72
CA THR A 86 15.95 -1.45 2.50
C THR A 86 16.19 -2.95 2.60
N GLU A 87 17.10 -3.50 1.78
CA GLU A 87 17.68 -4.83 1.93
C GLU A 87 19.20 -4.71 2.17
N PRO A 88 19.66 -4.31 3.37
CA PRO A 88 21.08 -4.01 3.63
C PRO A 88 21.99 -5.23 3.38
N GLY A 89 21.53 -6.45 3.68
CA GLY A 89 22.29 -7.68 3.41
C GLY A 89 22.46 -8.02 1.92
N ARG A 90 21.75 -7.34 1.01
CA ARG A 90 21.84 -7.52 -0.45
C ARG A 90 22.38 -6.28 -1.16
N GLY A 91 22.57 -5.16 -0.45
CA GLY A 91 22.96 -3.89 -1.06
C GLY A 91 21.86 -3.30 -1.95
N GLN A 92 20.57 -3.47 -1.63
CA GLN A 92 19.48 -3.07 -2.54
C GLN A 92 18.48 -2.12 -1.88
N ALA A 93 17.94 -1.19 -2.66
CA ALA A 93 16.73 -0.45 -2.32
C ALA A 93 15.52 -1.11 -2.99
N LEU A 94 14.70 -1.78 -2.19
CA LEU A 94 13.57 -2.59 -2.63
C LEU A 94 12.24 -1.85 -2.48
N HIS A 95 11.43 -1.86 -3.55
CA HIS A 95 10.00 -1.55 -3.56
C HIS A 95 9.58 -0.13 -3.17
N GLY A 96 10.44 0.85 -3.45
CA GLY A 96 10.06 2.24 -3.35
C GLY A 96 9.89 2.74 -1.92
N LEU A 97 9.09 3.78 -1.81
CA LEU A 97 8.92 4.62 -0.62
C LEU A 97 7.47 4.62 -0.12
N ALA A 98 6.52 4.17 -0.94
CA ALA A 98 5.10 4.23 -0.66
C ALA A 98 4.59 3.09 0.25
N SER A 99 5.18 1.90 0.19
CA SER A 99 4.56 0.70 0.76
C SER A 99 4.36 0.74 2.28
N TRP A 100 5.01 1.67 2.99
CA TRP A 100 4.89 1.85 4.44
C TRP A 100 4.26 3.18 4.84
N LEU A 101 3.85 4.01 3.86
CA LEU A 101 3.07 5.20 4.16
C LEU A 101 1.66 4.80 4.57
N ASP A 102 1.06 5.57 5.46
CA ASP A 102 -0.37 5.48 5.73
C ASP A 102 -1.12 6.32 4.68
N PHE A 103 -1.94 5.68 3.85
CA PHE A 103 -2.71 6.35 2.82
C PHE A 103 -4.05 6.83 3.38
N ALA A 104 -4.36 8.10 3.17
CA ALA A 104 -5.63 8.68 3.55
C ALA A 104 -6.71 8.36 2.51
N PRO A 105 -8.00 8.23 2.91
CA PRO A 105 -9.08 8.10 1.94
C PRO A 105 -9.23 9.38 1.15
N VAL A 106 -9.25 9.26 -0.18
CA VAL A 106 -9.58 10.36 -1.09
C VAL A 106 -11.07 10.30 -1.44
N GLU A 107 -11.56 9.11 -1.73
CA GLU A 107 -12.97 8.86 -2.00
C GLU A 107 -13.32 7.40 -1.66
N THR A 108 -14.53 7.17 -1.14
CA THR A 108 -15.01 5.84 -0.73
C THR A 108 -16.42 5.62 -1.24
N ALA A 109 -16.70 4.42 -1.72
CA ALA A 109 -18.02 3.96 -2.11
C ALA A 109 -18.20 2.49 -1.71
N GLU A 110 -19.38 1.92 -1.97
CA GLU A 110 -19.67 0.52 -1.66
C GLU A 110 -18.75 -0.45 -2.42
N SER A 111 -18.57 -0.23 -3.72
CA SER A 111 -17.83 -1.13 -4.60
C SER A 111 -16.42 -0.66 -4.93
N TRP A 112 -15.95 0.46 -4.37
CA TRP A 112 -14.62 0.97 -4.65
C TRP A 112 -14.10 1.93 -3.58
N VAL A 113 -12.78 2.06 -3.50
CA VAL A 113 -12.09 3.03 -2.64
C VAL A 113 -10.85 3.60 -3.34
N THR A 114 -10.66 4.92 -3.27
CA THR A 114 -9.40 5.58 -3.66
C THR A 114 -8.67 6.04 -2.41
N LEU A 115 -7.43 5.57 -2.27
CA LEU A 115 -6.53 5.96 -1.19
C LEU A 115 -5.37 6.78 -1.74
N GLY A 116 -4.90 7.78 -0.99
CA GLY A 116 -3.86 8.71 -1.42
C GLY A 116 -2.80 8.97 -0.36
N ALA A 117 -1.53 8.97 -0.77
CA ALA A 117 -0.40 9.40 0.05
C ALA A 117 0.59 10.24 -0.76
N THR A 118 1.37 11.07 -0.07
CA THR A 118 2.44 11.85 -0.69
C THR A 118 3.80 11.30 -0.28
N ILE A 119 4.62 10.98 -1.27
CA ILE A 119 6.06 10.79 -1.08
C ILE A 119 6.68 12.18 -1.08
N GLU A 120 7.24 12.57 0.06
CA GLU A 120 7.96 13.83 0.19
C GLU A 120 9.40 13.70 -0.37
N PRO A 121 9.97 14.81 -0.88
CA PRO A 121 11.38 14.85 -1.24
C PRO A 121 12.26 14.42 -0.05
N GLN A 122 13.18 13.51 -0.29
CA GLN A 122 14.11 13.01 0.72
C GLN A 122 15.49 12.72 0.13
N GLN A 123 16.45 12.37 0.99
CA GLN A 123 17.80 12.02 0.55
C GLN A 123 17.75 10.89 -0.50
N GLY A 124 18.43 11.11 -1.62
CA GLY A 124 18.44 10.15 -2.73
C GLY A 124 17.21 10.17 -3.63
N TYR A 125 16.14 10.91 -3.27
CA TYR A 125 14.93 11.04 -4.09
C TYR A 125 14.30 12.43 -3.90
N PRO A 126 14.75 13.46 -4.65
CA PRO A 126 14.39 14.85 -4.41
C PRO A 126 13.02 15.28 -4.99
N TRP A 127 12.19 14.36 -5.46
CA TRP A 127 10.90 14.69 -6.07
C TRP A 127 9.75 14.43 -5.11
N ARG A 128 8.78 15.35 -5.11
CA ARG A 128 7.49 15.16 -4.46
C ARG A 128 6.55 14.44 -5.43
N ILE A 129 5.91 13.36 -4.98
CA ILE A 129 4.89 12.64 -5.76
C ILE A 129 3.69 12.36 -4.89
N ARG A 130 2.49 12.68 -5.39
CA ARG A 130 1.24 12.17 -4.84
C ARG A 130 0.89 10.86 -5.55
N VAL A 131 0.67 9.81 -4.79
CA VAL A 131 0.24 8.49 -5.26
C VAL A 131 -1.19 8.30 -4.83
N GLU A 132 -2.08 8.08 -5.80
CA GLU A 132 -3.45 7.65 -5.56
C GLU A 132 -3.64 6.25 -6.14
N THR A 133 -4.35 5.39 -5.43
CA THR A 133 -4.67 4.03 -5.86
C THR A 133 -6.15 3.78 -5.65
N THR A 134 -6.84 3.46 -6.73
CA THR A 134 -8.25 3.05 -6.71
C THR A 134 -8.34 1.55 -6.78
N PHE A 135 -9.04 0.96 -5.82
CA PHE A 135 -9.48 -0.44 -5.83
C PHE A 135 -10.97 -0.42 -6.12
N ALA A 136 -11.39 -1.07 -7.20
CA ALA A 136 -12.80 -1.12 -7.60
C ALA A 136 -13.17 -2.56 -7.91
N ILE A 137 -14.31 -3.02 -7.41
CA ILE A 137 -14.79 -4.38 -7.64
C ILE A 137 -16.13 -4.35 -8.36
N GLY A 138 -16.31 -5.25 -9.32
CA GLY A 138 -17.50 -5.34 -10.16
C GLY A 138 -17.82 -6.77 -10.55
N ALA A 139 -18.76 -6.93 -11.50
CA ALA A 139 -19.17 -8.25 -11.98
C ALA A 139 -18.00 -9.07 -12.57
N ASP A 140 -16.98 -8.38 -13.10
CA ASP A 140 -15.82 -8.99 -13.75
C ASP A 140 -14.63 -9.22 -12.79
N GLY A 141 -14.76 -8.88 -11.51
CA GLY A 141 -13.70 -8.97 -10.50
C GLY A 141 -13.21 -7.61 -10.00
N LEU A 142 -12.03 -7.63 -9.34
CA LEU A 142 -11.29 -6.46 -8.84
C LEU A 142 -10.42 -5.85 -9.96
#